data_AF-A0AAU5TGT4-F1
#
_entry.id   AF-A0AAU5TGT4-F1
#
_cell.length_a   1.000
_cell.length_b   1.000
_cell.length_c   1.000
_cell.angle_alpha   90.00
_cell.angle_beta   90.00
_cell.angle_gamma   90.00
#
_symmetry.space_group_name_H-M   'P 1'
#
loop_
_entity.id
_entity.type
_entity.pdbx_description
1 polymer ?
#
loop_
_entity_poly.entity_id
_entity_poly.type
_entity_poly.pdbx_seq_one_letter_code
_entity_poly.pdbx_strand_id
1 'polypeptide(L)'
;MIRHAVTCDRERCLALYLESEEPVKARFEDAIAEAGWTLRPAAVALPGYPAAPDVLAHLCPACAAGRGPVLERGDCPTCSGATENLEAGATCHYCRKVVPHLADKWC
;
A
#
# COMPACT_ATOMS: atom_id res chain seq x y z
N MET A 1 2.78 -0.90 21.92
CA MET A 1 2.72 -1.94 20.88
C MET A 1 3.52 -1.44 19.69
N ILE A 2 4.45 -2.24 19.18
CA ILE A 2 5.22 -1.91 17.97
C ILE A 2 4.47 -2.56 16.80
N ARG A 3 4.25 -1.82 15.71
CA ARG A 3 3.61 -2.33 14.48
C ARG A 3 4.60 -2.29 13.33
N HIS A 4 4.49 -3.24 12.41
CA HIS A 4 5.24 -3.20 11.18
C HIS A 4 4.62 -2.18 10.20
N ALA A 5 5.49 -1.58 9.40
CA ALA A 5 5.11 -0.63 8.37
C ALA A 5 6.01 -0.83 7.14
N VAL A 6 5.45 -0.59 5.96
CA VAL A 6 6.21 -0.60 4.70
C VAL A 6 5.93 0.67 3.91
N THR A 7 6.99 1.23 3.32
CA THR A 7 6.95 2.41 2.45
C THR A 7 7.22 2.02 1.02
N CYS A 8 6.71 2.80 0.07
CA CYS A 8 7.00 2.58 -1.35
C CYS A 8 8.38 3.11 -1.71
N ASP A 9 9.21 2.27 -2.35
CA ASP A 9 10.58 2.61 -2.70
C ASP A 9 10.70 3.46 -3.99
N ARG A 10 9.61 3.59 -4.76
CA ARG A 10 9.57 4.52 -5.89
C ARG A 10 9.80 5.96 -5.40
N GLU A 11 10.71 6.66 -6.07
CA GLU A 11 11.04 8.06 -5.77
C GLU A 11 9.78 8.93 -5.64
N ARG A 12 9.74 9.77 -4.60
CA ARG A 12 8.67 10.74 -4.30
C ARG A 12 7.29 10.14 -4.04
N CYS A 13 7.19 8.83 -3.83
CA CYS A 13 5.93 8.20 -3.45
C CYS A 13 5.73 8.26 -1.93
N LEU A 14 4.63 8.86 -1.48
CA LEU A 14 4.29 8.97 -0.06
C LEU A 14 3.53 7.75 0.48
N ALA A 15 3.37 6.71 -0.33
CA ALA A 15 2.56 5.55 0.02
C ALA A 15 3.14 4.79 1.22
N LEU A 16 2.25 4.43 2.13
CA LEU A 16 2.52 3.71 3.36
C LEU A 16 1.49 2.59 3.50
N TYR A 17 1.92 1.45 4.01
CA TYR A 17 1.03 0.45 4.57
C TYR A 17 1.41 0.22 6.03
N LEU A 18 0.39 0.20 6.87
CA LEU A 18 0.48 -0.04 8.30
C LEU A 18 -0.19 -1.36 8.61
N GLU A 19 0.49 -2.20 9.38
CA GLU A 19 -0.08 -3.45 9.88
C GLU A 19 -1.36 -3.20 10.68
N SER A 20 -2.37 -4.06 10.47
CA SER A 20 -3.64 -4.03 11.19
C SER A 20 -3.44 -4.33 12.69
N GLU A 21 -4.39 -3.89 13.51
CA GLU A 21 -4.44 -4.25 14.93
C GLU A 21 -4.89 -5.70 15.15
N GLU A 22 -5.62 -6.26 14.19
CA GLU A 22 -6.10 -7.63 14.29
C GLU A 22 -4.92 -8.61 14.14
N PRO A 23 -4.86 -9.67 14.96
CA PRO A 23 -3.76 -10.62 14.92
C PRO A 23 -3.74 -11.33 13.56
N VAL A 24 -2.81 -10.92 12.71
CA VAL A 24 -2.52 -11.60 11.45
C VAL A 24 -1.80 -12.89 11.79
N LYS A 25 -2.39 -14.04 11.48
CA LYS A 25 -1.74 -15.37 11.67
C LYS A 25 -0.61 -15.63 10.67
N ALA A 26 -0.43 -14.74 9.70
CA ALA A 26 0.53 -14.81 8.61
C ALA A 26 1.73 -13.87 8.84
N ARG A 27 2.79 -14.02 8.04
CA ARG A 27 3.96 -13.13 8.12
C ARG A 27 3.59 -11.74 7.59
N PHE A 28 4.31 -10.70 8.02
CA PHE A 28 4.05 -9.33 7.55
C PHE A 28 4.19 -9.21 6.02
N GLU A 29 5.13 -9.96 5.42
CA GLU A 29 5.31 -10.03 3.97
C GLU A 29 4.07 -10.60 3.24
N ASP A 30 3.36 -11.54 3.86
CA ASP A 30 2.11 -12.07 3.32
C ASP A 30 1.02 -10.99 3.39
N ALA A 31 0.94 -10.26 4.51
CA ALA A 31 -0.04 -9.20 4.71
C ALA A 31 0.11 -8.04 3.70
N ILE A 32 1.35 -7.62 3.41
CA ILE A 32 1.60 -6.59 2.39
C ILE A 32 1.25 -7.10 0.98
N ALA A 33 1.54 -8.36 0.68
CA ALA A 33 1.21 -8.97 -0.61
C ALA A 33 -0.30 -9.09 -0.81
N GLU A 34 -1.04 -9.52 0.23
CA GLU A 34 -2.51 -9.54 0.25
C GLU A 34 -3.10 -8.13 0.13
N ALA A 35 -2.45 -7.13 0.73
CA ALA A 35 -2.80 -5.74 0.53
C ALA A 35 -2.55 -5.26 -0.91
N GLY A 36 -1.85 -6.03 -1.75
CA GLY A 36 -1.58 -5.74 -3.15
C GLY A 36 -0.28 -4.98 -3.40
N TRP A 37 0.61 -4.94 -2.40
CA TRP A 37 1.97 -4.46 -2.61
C TRP A 37 2.77 -5.49 -3.40
N THR A 38 3.62 -4.99 -4.28
CA THR A 38 4.50 -5.85 -5.09
C THR A 38 5.91 -5.82 -4.53
N LEU A 39 6.45 -7.00 -4.26
CA LEU A 39 7.85 -7.23 -3.89
C LEU A 39 8.62 -7.61 -5.16
N ARG A 40 9.67 -6.88 -5.51
CA ARG A 40 10.54 -7.20 -6.66
C ARG A 40 12.01 -7.01 -6.29
N PRO A 41 12.95 -7.71 -6.93
CA PRO A 41 14.37 -7.37 -6.79
C PRO A 41 14.59 -5.87 -7.02
N ALA A 42 15.27 -5.21 -6.09
CA ALA A 42 15.45 -3.75 -6.12
C ALA A 42 16.17 -3.29 -7.40
N ALA A 43 17.12 -4.09 -7.88
CA ALA A 43 17.81 -3.87 -9.15
C ALA A 43 16.88 -3.83 -10.38
N VAL A 44 15.70 -4.44 -10.30
CA VAL A 44 14.69 -4.44 -11.37
C VAL A 44 13.70 -3.29 -11.21
N ALA A 45 13.34 -2.94 -9.97
CA ALA A 45 12.28 -1.97 -9.67
C ALA A 45 12.78 -0.52 -9.57
N LEU A 46 14.04 -0.31 -9.20
CA LEU A 46 14.60 1.00 -8.89
C LEU A 46 15.76 1.32 -9.84
N PRO A 47 15.60 2.28 -10.77
CA PRO A 47 16.67 2.70 -11.66
C PRO A 47 17.89 3.20 -10.86
N GLY A 48 19.07 2.67 -11.17
CA GLY A 48 20.33 3.07 -10.52
C GLY A 48 20.60 2.42 -9.17
N TYR A 49 19.72 1.53 -8.68
CA TYR A 49 19.99 0.76 -7.46
C TYR A 49 21.06 -0.32 -7.72
N PRO A 50 22.03 -0.53 -6.82
CA PRO A 50 23.03 -1.57 -6.98
C PRO A 50 22.39 -2.95 -7.20
N ALA A 51 22.98 -3.75 -8.08
CA ALA A 51 22.56 -5.13 -8.29
C ALA A 51 22.93 -6.00 -7.08
N ALA A 52 22.13 -5.91 -6.01
CA ALA A 52 22.19 -6.80 -4.86
C ALA A 52 21.08 -7.85 -5.00
N PRO A 53 21.42 -9.16 -5.07
CA PRO A 53 20.46 -10.20 -5.39
C PRO A 53 19.37 -10.38 -4.32
N ASP A 54 19.67 -10.04 -3.06
CA ASP A 54 18.80 -10.33 -1.92
C ASP A 54 17.98 -9.12 -1.42
N VAL A 55 18.05 -7.99 -2.13
CA VAL A 55 17.30 -6.79 -1.72
C VAL A 55 16.01 -6.70 -2.54
N LEU A 56 14.88 -6.70 -1.83
CA LEU A 56 13.56 -6.48 -2.42
C LEU A 56 13.15 -5.02 -2.27
N ALA A 57 12.65 -4.44 -3.36
CA ALA A 57 11.92 -3.19 -3.35
C ALA A 57 10.41 -3.44 -3.18
N HIS A 58 9.79 -2.56 -2.42
CA HIS A 58 8.37 -2.53 -2.14
C HIS A 58 7.72 -1.48 -3.04
N LEU A 59 6.81 -1.93 -3.91
CA LEU A 59 6.01 -1.04 -4.75
C LEU A 59 4.55 -1.05 -4.26
N CYS A 60 4.03 0.12 -3.94
CA CYS A 60 2.61 0.25 -3.59
C CYS A 60 1.73 -0.11 -4.81
N PRO A 61 0.46 -0.51 -4.59
CA PRO A 61 -0.40 -0.96 -5.69
C PRO A 61 -0.62 0.12 -6.76
N ALA A 62 -0.57 1.40 -6.39
CA ALA A 62 -0.64 2.50 -7.36
C ALA A 62 0.61 2.56 -8.25
N CYS A 63 1.81 2.46 -7.67
CA CYS A 63 3.06 2.49 -8.43
C CYS A 63 3.24 1.24 -9.28
N ALA A 64 2.92 0.06 -8.73
CA ALA A 64 2.98 -1.21 -9.45
C ALA A 64 2.06 -1.22 -10.68
N ALA A 65 0.91 -0.54 -10.60
CA ALA A 65 -0.04 -0.39 -11.70
C ALA A 65 0.21 0.84 -12.61
N GLY A 66 1.32 1.56 -12.43
CA GLY A 66 1.66 2.75 -13.23
C GLY A 66 0.79 3.99 -12.95
N ARG A 67 -0.02 3.99 -11.89
CA ARG A 67 -0.91 5.10 -11.48
C ARG A 67 -0.30 6.06 -10.46
N GLY A 68 0.77 5.62 -9.78
CA GLY A 68 1.51 6.46 -8.82
C GLY A 68 2.49 7.43 -9.50
N PRO A 69 3.21 8.26 -8.73
CA PRO A 69 3.36 8.19 -7.27
C PRO A 69 2.13 8.66 -6.49
N VAL A 70 2.00 8.20 -5.23
CA VAL A 70 1.06 8.79 -4.27
C VAL A 70 1.67 10.11 -3.78
N LEU A 71 0.97 11.22 -3.99
CA LEU A 71 1.49 12.56 -3.71
C LEU A 71 0.89 13.22 -2.47
N GLU A 72 -0.19 12.64 -1.94
CA GLU A 72 -0.89 13.15 -0.76
C GLU A 72 -1.36 11.97 0.11
N ARG A 73 -1.40 12.19 1.42
CA ARG A 73 -1.86 11.18 2.38
C ARG A 73 -3.36 11.34 2.67
N GLY A 74 -4.04 10.23 2.88
CA GLY A 74 -5.44 10.15 3.28
C GLY A 74 -5.79 8.78 3.83
N ASP A 75 -7.05 8.38 3.71
CA ASP A 75 -7.63 7.29 4.52
C ASP A 75 -7.56 5.91 3.88
N CYS A 76 -6.94 5.76 2.69
CA CYS A 76 -6.83 4.45 2.07
C CYS A 76 -6.00 3.49 2.96
N PRO A 77 -6.55 2.38 3.47
CA PRO A 77 -5.83 1.46 4.36
C PRO A 77 -4.70 0.71 3.66
N THR A 78 -4.67 0.74 2.32
CA THR A 78 -3.71 -0.03 1.53
C THR A 78 -2.47 0.78 1.14
N CYS A 79 -2.63 2.06 0.80
CA CYS A 79 -1.52 2.90 0.35
C CYS A 79 -1.44 4.26 1.05
N SER A 80 -2.34 4.51 2.00
CA SER A 80 -2.53 5.79 2.69
C SER A 80 -2.70 6.99 1.75
N GLY A 81 -3.13 6.78 0.51
CA GLY A 81 -3.48 7.85 -0.42
C GLY A 81 -4.88 8.42 -0.15
N ALA A 82 -5.16 9.61 -0.67
CA ALA A 82 -6.48 10.22 -0.60
C ALA A 82 -7.58 9.34 -1.20
N THR A 83 -8.77 9.44 -0.61
CA THR A 83 -9.99 8.74 -1.00
C THR A 83 -11.09 9.73 -1.34
N GLU A 84 -11.91 9.37 -2.33
CA GLU A 84 -13.13 10.08 -2.71
C GLU A 84 -14.35 9.25 -2.27
N ASN A 85 -15.34 9.91 -1.65
CA ASN A 85 -16.58 9.25 -1.24
C ASN A 85 -17.48 9.06 -2.47
N LEU A 86 -17.77 7.80 -2.80
CA LEU A 86 -18.73 7.40 -3.83
C LEU A 86 -19.89 6.63 -3.20
N GLU A 87 -20.96 6.40 -3.97
CA GLU A 87 -22.15 5.65 -3.50
C GLU A 87 -21.80 4.26 -2.96
N ALA A 88 -20.82 3.58 -3.57
CA ALA A 88 -20.40 2.23 -3.18
C ALA A 88 -19.40 2.18 -2.00
N GLY A 89 -18.89 3.32 -1.54
CA GLY A 89 -17.79 3.37 -0.57
C GLY A 89 -16.78 4.50 -0.85
N ALA A 90 -15.82 4.66 0.06
CA ALA A 90 -14.67 5.53 -0.15
C ALA A 90 -13.68 4.84 -1.10
N THR A 91 -13.43 5.42 -2.27
CA THR A 91 -12.52 4.86 -3.28
C THR A 91 -11.19 5.61 -3.26
N CYS A 92 -10.07 4.89 -3.22
CA CYS A 92 -8.77 5.54 -3.28
C CYS A 92 -8.48 6.10 -4.67
N HIS A 93 -8.09 7.37 -4.75
CA HIS A 93 -7.72 8.05 -5.99
C HIS A 93 -6.58 7.34 -6.75
N TYR A 94 -5.64 6.74 -5.99
CA TYR A 94 -4.40 6.17 -6.52
C TYR A 94 -4.51 4.66 -6.80
N CYS A 95 -4.78 3.85 -5.76
CA CYS A 95 -4.79 2.39 -5.91
C CYS A 95 -6.12 1.85 -6.45
N ARG A 96 -7.18 2.67 -6.44
CA ARG A 96 -8.56 2.31 -6.87
C ARG A 96 -9.22 1.22 -6.04
N LYS A 97 -8.67 0.85 -4.88
CA LYS A 97 -9.40 0.03 -3.92
C LYS A 97 -10.57 0.81 -3.35
N VAL A 98 -11.73 0.16 -3.31
CA VAL A 98 -12.92 0.63 -2.61
C VAL A 98 -12.81 0.16 -1.17
N VAL A 99 -12.85 1.09 -0.24
CA VAL A 99 -13.13 0.82 1.17
C VAL A 99 -14.64 0.94 1.30
N PRO A 100 -15.38 -0.17 1.51
CA PRO A 100 -16.81 -0.10 1.72
C PRO A 100 -17.09 0.84 2.89
N HIS A 101 -18.13 1.67 2.78
CA HIS A 101 -18.68 2.30 3.97
C HIS A 101 -19.02 1.15 4.92
N LEU A 102 -18.45 1.14 6.13
CA LEU A 102 -18.94 0.24 7.16
C LEU A 102 -20.41 0.62 7.31
N ALA A 103 -21.32 -0.21 6.77
CA ALA A 103 -22.75 -0.02 7.00
C ALA A 103 -22.89 0.17 8.50
N ASP A 104 -23.39 1.34 8.92
CA ASP A 104 -23.46 1.77 10.31
C ASP A 104 -24.04 0.64 11.16
N LYS A 105 -23.19 -0.24 11.70
CA LYS A 105 -23.57 -1.27 12.66
C LYS A 105 -23.63 -0.59 14.02
N TRP A 106 -24.45 0.44 14.09
CA TRP A 106 -24.89 1.12 15.30
C TRP A 106 -26.43 1.05 15.26
N CYS A 107 -26.95 -0.17 15.42
CA CYS A 107 -28.34 -0.44 15.80
C CYS A 107 -28.34 -1.06 17.19
#